data_AF-A0AAV0HI99-F1
#
_entry.id   AF-A0AAV0HI99-F1
#
_cell.length_a   1.000
_cell.length_b   1.000
_cell.length_c   1.000
_cell.angle_alpha   90.00
_cell.angle_beta   90.00
_cell.angle_gamma   90.00
#
_symmetry.space_group_name_H-M   'P 1'
#
loop_
_entity.id
_entity.type
_entity.pdbx_description
1 polymer ?
#
loop_
_entity_poly.entity_id
_entity_poly.type
_entity_poly.pdbx_seq_one_letter_code
_entity_poly.pdbx_strand_id
1 'polypeptide(L)'
;MFRLVVHTINRLVAKLFFLEAIFQTLPIVADAGREESIDSSLTCSFLWQHCTVLHLTENMRVVASRESQRSTFGGMPFTEWTLAVGNGNPIHTITSTVYPDFAQRFHNVSYLTERSIITPTNANVTEINSHMLALIPGMPRTYFSGDSLHTDASDPDRLEAEYPTEFLNSLSFNGCPEHQIDLKVFAPIMLLRNLNPSIGLCNGTRLMVLYLGHYVIKGMIMGGTFNGKTVAIPRRQFPVRLCYAMTINKSQGQTLQNVGVYLPKPVFSHGQLYVAVSRVRTPDGLRFLILNEDGVPSNCTRNIVYQEAFVDLQTPSS
;
A
#
# COMPACT_ATOMS: atom_id res chain seq x y z
N MET A 1 -1.78 20.50 -8.38
CA MET A 1 -3.01 21.13 -7.85
C MET A 1 -3.83 20.04 -7.15
N PHE A 2 -3.94 20.07 -5.82
CA PHE A 2 -4.73 19.09 -5.05
C PHE A 2 -6.12 19.66 -4.84
N ARG A 3 -7.10 19.34 -5.69
CA ARG A 3 -8.48 19.78 -5.45
C ARG A 3 -9.08 18.92 -4.36
N LEU A 4 -9.04 19.41 -3.12
CA LEU A 4 -9.83 18.85 -2.02
C LEU A 4 -11.21 19.46 -2.07
N VAL A 5 -12.24 18.64 -2.30
CA VAL A 5 -13.63 19.10 -2.34
C VAL A 5 -14.28 18.89 -0.98
N VAL A 6 -14.70 19.98 -0.33
CA VAL A 6 -15.47 19.98 0.92
C VAL A 6 -16.94 20.13 0.57
N HIS A 7 -17.75 19.14 0.92
CA HIS A 7 -19.16 19.09 0.54
C HIS A 7 -20.06 19.54 1.71
N THR A 8 -21.29 19.96 1.41
CA THR A 8 -22.32 20.17 2.44
C THR A 8 -23.66 19.77 1.85
N ILE A 9 -24.23 18.65 2.29
CA ILE A 9 -25.56 18.22 1.84
C ILE A 9 -26.60 18.84 2.78
N ASN A 10 -27.30 19.88 2.32
CA ASN A 10 -28.31 20.59 3.15
C ASN A 10 -29.66 19.85 3.28
N ARG A 11 -29.85 18.69 2.62
CA ARG A 11 -31.09 17.89 2.65
C ARG A 11 -31.07 16.70 3.61
N LEU A 12 -29.94 16.39 4.21
CA LEU A 12 -29.83 15.33 5.21
C LEU A 12 -29.96 15.93 6.62
N VAL A 13 -30.46 15.15 7.57
CA VAL A 13 -30.60 15.54 9.00
C VAL A 13 -29.23 15.91 9.63
N ALA A 14 -28.13 15.59 8.95
CA ALA A 14 -26.77 15.94 9.32
C ALA A 14 -26.02 16.67 8.18
N LYS A 15 -25.17 17.63 8.53
CA LYS A 15 -24.18 18.20 7.61
C LYS A 15 -23.08 17.17 7.35
N LEU A 16 -22.93 16.74 6.10
CA LEU A 16 -21.85 15.85 5.65
C LEU A 16 -20.75 16.63 4.96
N PHE A 17 -19.51 16.40 5.40
CA PHE A 17 -18.29 16.89 4.78
C PHE A 17 -17.49 15.70 4.22
N PHE A 18 -17.34 15.62 2.90
CA PHE A 18 -16.37 14.71 2.29
C PHE A 18 -15.07 15.46 2.02
N LEU A 19 -13.94 14.76 2.09
CA LEU A 19 -12.59 15.30 1.87
C LEU A 19 -11.87 14.34 0.90
N GLU A 20 -11.98 14.60 -0.39
CA GLU A 20 -11.43 13.72 -1.43
C GLU A 20 -10.54 14.47 -2.41
N ALA A 21 -9.55 13.75 -2.97
CA ALA A 21 -8.67 14.27 -4.01
C ALA A 21 -8.96 13.52 -5.32
N ILE A 22 -9.59 14.22 -6.27
CA ILE A 22 -10.23 13.62 -7.45
C ILE A 22 -9.22 13.03 -8.46
N PHE A 23 -7.94 13.36 -8.32
CA PHE A 23 -6.86 12.76 -9.13
C PHE A 23 -6.32 11.42 -8.56
N GLN A 24 -6.81 10.98 -7.40
CA GLN A 24 -6.39 9.71 -6.77
C GLN A 24 -7.13 8.52 -7.39
N THR A 25 -6.89 7.30 -6.91
CA THR A 25 -7.57 6.13 -7.48
C THR A 25 -9.07 6.16 -7.19
N LEU A 26 -9.86 5.79 -8.19
CA LEU A 26 -11.32 5.62 -8.08
C LEU A 26 -11.69 4.47 -7.11
N PRO A 27 -12.96 4.41 -6.65
CA PRO A 27 -13.45 3.27 -5.90
C PRO A 27 -13.16 1.94 -6.60
N ILE A 28 -12.71 0.94 -5.83
CA ILE A 28 -12.51 -0.41 -6.36
C ILE A 28 -13.84 -1.14 -6.27
N VAL A 29 -14.44 -1.44 -7.42
CA VAL A 29 -15.64 -2.28 -7.53
C VAL A 29 -15.22 -3.63 -8.12
N ALA A 30 -15.64 -4.73 -7.49
CA ALA A 30 -15.28 -6.07 -7.93
C ALA A 30 -15.88 -6.38 -9.30
N ASP A 31 -15.08 -6.99 -10.18
CA ASP A 31 -15.43 -7.36 -11.56
C ASP A 31 -15.92 -6.20 -12.45
N ALA A 32 -15.71 -4.96 -11.99
CA ALA A 32 -16.23 -3.78 -12.66
C ALA A 32 -15.33 -3.30 -13.80
N GLY A 33 -15.98 -2.89 -14.89
CA GLY A 33 -15.35 -2.18 -15.99
C GLY A 33 -15.00 -0.73 -15.66
N ARG A 34 -14.49 -0.02 -16.66
CA ARG A 34 -14.18 1.41 -16.58
C ARG A 34 -15.41 2.23 -16.23
N GLU A 35 -16.54 1.98 -16.88
CA GLU A 35 -17.79 2.75 -16.70
C GLU A 35 -18.33 2.58 -15.28
N GLU A 36 -18.46 1.36 -14.79
CA GLU A 36 -18.94 1.07 -13.43
C GLU A 36 -18.02 1.64 -12.33
N SER A 37 -16.70 1.66 -12.58
CA SER A 37 -15.73 2.33 -11.68
C SER A 37 -15.90 3.85 -11.65
N ILE A 38 -16.34 4.45 -12.76
CA ILE A 38 -16.64 5.89 -12.85
C ILE A 38 -18.02 6.17 -12.23
N ASP A 39 -19.04 5.36 -12.51
CA ASP A 39 -20.40 5.54 -11.98
C ASP A 39 -20.47 5.39 -10.46
N SER A 40 -19.58 4.58 -9.88
CA SER A 40 -19.43 4.45 -8.43
C SER A 40 -18.69 5.62 -7.78
N SER A 41 -18.13 6.55 -8.55
CA SER A 41 -17.48 7.76 -8.04
C SER A 41 -18.50 8.75 -7.46
N LEU A 42 -18.06 9.53 -6.47
CA LEU A 42 -18.92 10.54 -5.84
C LEU A 42 -19.43 11.58 -6.83
N THR A 43 -18.63 11.92 -7.85
CA THR A 43 -18.97 12.88 -8.92
C THR A 43 -20.14 12.41 -9.79
N CYS A 44 -20.35 11.10 -9.92
CA CYS A 44 -21.46 10.54 -10.69
C CYS A 44 -22.72 10.28 -9.85
N SER A 45 -22.70 10.60 -8.55
CA SER A 45 -23.84 10.41 -7.66
C SER A 45 -24.94 11.44 -7.91
N PHE A 46 -26.21 11.03 -7.80
CA PHE A 46 -27.36 11.96 -7.82
C PHE A 46 -27.31 13.02 -6.70
N LEU A 47 -26.52 12.79 -5.64
CA LEU A 47 -26.30 13.75 -4.57
C LEU A 47 -25.32 14.87 -4.97
N TRP A 48 -24.53 14.68 -6.02
CA TRP A 48 -23.48 15.61 -6.44
C TRP A 48 -24.02 17.00 -6.76
N GLN A 49 -25.18 17.09 -7.40
CA GLN A 49 -25.88 18.35 -7.70
C GLN A 49 -26.25 19.19 -6.45
N HIS A 50 -26.21 18.60 -5.27
CA HIS A 50 -26.51 19.26 -3.99
C HIS A 50 -25.26 19.59 -3.18
N CYS A 51 -24.08 19.31 -3.73
CA CYS A 51 -22.81 19.54 -3.07
C CYS A 51 -22.22 20.90 -3.49
N THR A 52 -21.84 21.71 -2.50
CA THR A 52 -20.94 22.84 -2.75
C THR A 52 -19.52 22.32 -2.90
N VAL A 53 -18.82 22.77 -3.94
CA VAL A 53 -17.43 22.36 -4.21
C VAL A 53 -16.49 23.46 -3.73
N LEU A 54 -15.72 23.20 -2.67
CA LEU A 54 -14.60 24.07 -2.28
C LEU A 54 -13.30 23.52 -2.88
N HIS A 55 -12.32 24.38 -3.16
CA HIS A 55 -11.03 23.97 -3.71
C HIS A 55 -9.90 24.40 -2.79
N LEU A 56 -9.11 23.45 -2.30
CA LEU A 56 -7.77 23.76 -1.80
C LEU A 56 -6.79 23.85 -2.97
N THR A 57 -5.91 24.85 -2.96
CA THR A 57 -4.93 25.08 -4.04
C THR A 57 -3.50 24.86 -3.58
N GLU A 58 -3.24 24.98 -2.28
CA GLU A 58 -1.92 24.82 -1.67
C GLU A 58 -1.65 23.37 -1.24
N ASN A 59 -0.50 22.84 -1.65
CA ASN A 59 -0.09 21.49 -1.29
C ASN A 59 0.81 21.51 -0.05
N MET A 60 0.21 21.22 1.11
CA MET A 60 0.93 21.14 2.39
C MET A 60 1.98 20.01 2.47
N ARG A 61 1.98 19.07 1.52
CA ARG A 61 2.93 17.94 1.47
C ARG A 61 4.20 18.29 0.70
N VAL A 62 4.13 19.13 -0.33
CA VAL A 62 5.29 19.47 -1.17
C VAL A 62 5.87 20.81 -0.74
N VAL A 63 7.02 20.77 -0.08
CA VAL A 63 7.80 21.97 0.23
C VAL A 63 8.74 22.22 -0.96
N ALA A 64 8.69 23.42 -1.54
CA ALA A 64 9.58 23.79 -2.63
C ALA A 64 11.03 23.91 -2.11
N SER A 65 11.80 22.83 -2.17
CA SER A 65 13.24 22.87 -1.92
C SER A 65 13.94 23.50 -3.13
N ARG A 66 14.34 24.77 -3.00
CA ARG A 66 15.26 25.42 -3.92
C ARG A 66 16.68 24.93 -3.61
N GLU A 67 17.00 23.70 -4.01
CA GLU A 67 18.36 23.18 -4.18
C GLU A 67 18.29 21.68 -4.44
N SER A 68 18.70 21.27 -5.64
CA SER A 68 19.59 20.11 -5.85
C SER A 68 19.78 19.88 -7.35
N GLN A 69 20.89 20.42 -7.85
CA GLN A 69 21.55 19.87 -9.04
C GLN A 69 22.41 18.67 -8.62
N ARG A 70 22.52 17.69 -9.53
CA ARG A 70 23.24 16.40 -9.47
C ARG A 70 22.42 15.23 -8.91
N SER A 71 21.55 14.69 -9.76
CA SER A 71 20.84 13.44 -9.56
C SER A 71 21.79 12.25 -9.45
N THR A 72 22.03 11.78 -8.23
CA THR A 72 22.50 10.41 -7.95
C THR A 72 21.29 9.51 -7.75
N PHE A 73 21.29 8.31 -8.36
CA PHE A 73 20.21 7.35 -8.17
C PHE A 73 20.40 6.65 -6.81
N GLY A 74 19.81 7.19 -5.74
CA GLY A 74 19.89 6.57 -4.41
C GLY A 74 21.32 6.49 -3.83
N GLY A 75 22.21 7.41 -4.21
CA GLY A 75 23.64 7.35 -3.83
C GLY A 75 24.48 6.43 -4.73
N MET A 76 23.88 5.70 -5.67
CA MET A 76 24.56 4.90 -6.69
C MET A 76 24.74 5.72 -7.99
N PRO A 77 25.92 5.69 -8.63
CA PRO A 77 26.11 6.15 -9.99
C PRO A 77 25.13 5.44 -10.94
N PHE A 78 24.55 6.17 -11.90
CA PHE A 78 23.60 5.63 -12.89
C PHE A 78 24.16 4.41 -13.66
N THR A 79 25.48 4.36 -13.85
CA THR A 79 26.21 3.23 -14.44
C THR A 79 26.13 1.96 -13.60
N GLU A 80 26.24 2.09 -12.28
CA GLU A 80 26.18 0.97 -11.34
C GLU A 80 24.75 0.45 -11.17
N TRP A 81 23.76 1.35 -11.18
CA TRP A 81 22.34 0.97 -11.25
C TRP A 81 22.01 0.22 -12.55
N THR A 82 22.52 0.70 -13.69
CA THR A 82 22.33 0.06 -15.00
C THR A 82 22.96 -1.34 -15.02
N LEU A 83 24.15 -1.51 -14.43
CA LEU A 83 24.81 -2.82 -14.27
C LEU A 83 24.06 -3.74 -13.30
N ALA A 84 23.54 -3.23 -12.18
CA ALA A 84 22.75 -4.01 -11.22
C ALA A 84 21.46 -4.55 -11.84
N VAL A 85 20.81 -3.78 -12.73
CA VAL A 85 19.68 -4.32 -13.49
C VAL A 85 20.12 -5.29 -14.58
N GLY A 86 21.24 -5.01 -15.26
CA GLY A 86 21.83 -5.93 -16.25
C GLY A 86 22.23 -7.30 -15.66
N ASN A 87 22.54 -7.36 -14.36
CA ASN A 87 22.88 -8.58 -13.63
C ASN A 87 21.65 -9.42 -13.19
N GLY A 88 20.41 -9.00 -13.53
CA GLY A 88 19.26 -9.92 -13.63
C GLY A 88 18.32 -10.04 -12.43
N ASN A 89 18.32 -9.13 -11.44
CA ASN A 89 17.30 -9.15 -10.38
C ASN A 89 16.71 -7.76 -10.06
N PRO A 90 15.63 -7.35 -10.75
CA PRO A 90 14.93 -6.08 -10.50
C PRO A 90 14.48 -5.88 -9.04
N ILE A 91 14.11 -6.97 -8.34
CA ILE A 91 13.67 -6.91 -6.94
C ILE A 91 14.84 -6.56 -6.03
N HIS A 92 15.99 -7.20 -6.23
CA HIS A 92 17.20 -6.83 -5.49
C HIS A 92 17.57 -5.36 -5.74
N THR A 93 17.48 -4.89 -6.99
CA THR A 93 17.80 -3.49 -7.31
C THR A 93 16.88 -2.50 -6.60
N ILE A 94 15.55 -2.68 -6.66
CA ILE A 94 14.65 -1.73 -5.99
C ILE A 94 14.75 -1.82 -4.47
N THR A 95 14.94 -3.02 -3.91
CA THR A 95 15.06 -3.21 -2.46
C THR A 95 16.33 -2.60 -1.91
N SER A 96 17.49 -2.83 -2.51
CA SER A 96 18.76 -2.19 -2.13
C SER A 96 18.73 -0.66 -2.31
N THR A 97 18.02 -0.16 -3.32
CA THR A 97 17.83 1.28 -3.55
C THR A 97 16.98 1.94 -2.44
N VAL A 98 15.85 1.32 -2.08
CA VAL A 98 14.93 1.89 -1.08
C VAL A 98 15.41 1.63 0.34
N TYR A 99 16.04 0.48 0.56
CA TYR A 99 16.54 0.01 1.84
C TYR A 99 18.07 -0.19 1.82
N PRO A 100 18.86 0.88 1.71
CA PRO A 100 20.32 0.79 1.77
C PRO A 100 20.80 0.34 3.15
N ASP A 101 21.89 -0.43 3.20
CA ASP A 101 22.46 -0.96 4.45
C ASP A 101 21.45 -1.77 5.29
N PHE A 102 20.54 -2.49 4.62
CA PHE A 102 19.46 -3.22 5.27
C PHE A 102 19.98 -4.20 6.33
N ALA A 103 21.08 -4.89 6.06
CA ALA A 103 21.68 -5.85 6.99
C ALA A 103 22.09 -5.24 8.34
N GLN A 104 22.44 -3.95 8.37
CA GLN A 104 22.79 -3.23 9.60
C GLN A 104 21.58 -2.52 10.22
N ARG A 105 20.58 -2.16 9.41
CA ARG A 105 19.49 -1.25 9.81
C ARG A 105 18.12 -1.90 9.94
N PHE A 106 17.98 -3.21 9.70
CA PHE A 106 16.70 -3.92 9.74
C PHE A 106 15.94 -3.84 11.08
N HIS A 107 16.62 -3.49 12.19
CA HIS A 107 16.00 -3.29 13.51
C HIS A 107 15.75 -1.81 13.87
N ASN A 108 16.09 -0.87 12.97
CA ASN A 108 15.92 0.56 13.21
C ASN A 108 14.51 1.02 12.82
N VAL A 109 13.70 1.41 13.80
CA VAL A 109 12.30 1.79 13.60
C VAL A 109 12.16 3.01 12.69
N SER A 110 12.88 4.10 12.95
CA SER A 110 12.81 5.31 12.12
C SER A 110 13.18 5.01 10.67
N TYR A 111 14.23 4.22 10.47
CA TYR A 111 14.67 3.79 9.15
C TYR A 111 13.57 3.07 8.36
N LEU A 112 12.87 2.10 8.98
CA LEU A 112 11.80 1.35 8.32
C LEU A 112 10.50 2.16 8.14
N THR A 113 10.22 3.08 9.07
CA THR A 113 8.98 3.87 9.07
C THR A 113 8.92 4.82 7.88
N GLU A 114 10.04 5.44 7.56
CA GLU A 114 10.15 6.50 6.56
C GLU A 114 10.08 6.01 5.12
N ARG A 115 10.14 4.68 4.92
CA ARG A 115 10.43 4.05 3.63
C ARG A 115 9.35 3.02 3.27
N SER A 116 9.08 2.89 1.97
CA SER A 116 8.29 1.78 1.42
C SER A 116 8.56 1.60 -0.07
N ILE A 117 8.44 0.37 -0.55
CA ILE A 117 8.26 0.10 -1.98
C ILE A 117 6.75 0.10 -2.28
N ILE A 118 6.35 0.65 -3.42
CA ILE A 118 4.98 0.60 -3.90
C ILE A 118 4.92 0.06 -5.31
N THR A 119 3.92 -0.77 -5.59
CA THR A 119 3.75 -1.46 -6.87
C THR A 119 2.26 -1.67 -7.19
N PRO A 120 1.84 -1.90 -8.44
CA PRO A 120 0.42 -1.97 -8.77
C PRO A 120 -0.29 -3.22 -8.20
N THR A 121 0.38 -4.37 -8.11
CA THR A 121 -0.25 -5.66 -7.81
C THR A 121 0.16 -6.24 -6.46
N ASN A 122 -0.70 -7.06 -5.84
CA ASN A 122 -0.34 -7.79 -4.62
C ASN A 122 0.72 -8.87 -4.88
N ALA A 123 0.76 -9.48 -6.07
CA ALA A 123 1.76 -10.50 -6.40
C ALA A 123 3.19 -9.96 -6.26
N ASN A 124 3.47 -8.78 -6.82
CA ASN A 124 4.78 -8.14 -6.68
C ASN A 124 5.07 -7.69 -5.25
N VAL A 125 4.05 -7.27 -4.50
CA VAL A 125 4.20 -6.97 -3.08
C VAL A 125 4.66 -8.20 -2.30
N THR A 126 4.03 -9.35 -2.51
CA THR A 126 4.38 -10.61 -1.84
C THR A 126 5.81 -11.00 -2.20
N GLU A 127 6.18 -10.94 -3.47
CA GLU A 127 7.54 -11.24 -3.94
C GLU A 127 8.61 -10.36 -3.27
N ILE A 128 8.41 -9.04 -3.25
CA ILE A 128 9.33 -8.09 -2.61
C ILE A 128 9.40 -8.32 -1.10
N ASN A 129 8.26 -8.51 -0.43
CA ASN A 129 8.22 -8.73 1.00
C ASN A 129 8.91 -10.04 1.40
N SER A 130 8.72 -11.12 0.63
CA SER A 130 9.41 -12.39 0.83
C SER A 130 10.93 -12.25 0.64
N HIS A 131 11.36 -11.52 -0.39
CA HIS A 131 12.77 -11.18 -0.59
C HIS A 131 13.35 -10.44 0.62
N MET A 132 12.69 -9.40 1.11
CA MET A 132 13.14 -8.62 2.27
C MET A 132 13.16 -9.44 3.57
N LEU A 133 12.18 -10.32 3.78
CA LEU A 133 12.15 -11.21 4.95
C LEU A 133 13.32 -12.22 4.94
N ALA A 134 13.69 -12.71 3.75
CA ALA A 134 14.81 -13.64 3.59
C ALA A 134 16.14 -13.00 4.04
N LEU A 135 16.29 -11.68 3.87
CA LEU A 135 17.49 -10.93 4.28
C LEU A 135 17.61 -10.74 5.81
N ILE A 136 16.53 -10.91 6.58
CA ILE A 136 16.57 -10.80 8.04
C ILE A 136 17.21 -12.08 8.62
N PRO A 137 18.20 -11.98 9.53
CA PRO A 137 18.77 -13.14 10.20
C PRO A 137 17.75 -13.97 10.98
N GLY A 138 18.03 -15.27 11.12
CA GLY A 138 17.21 -16.21 11.90
C GLY A 138 16.13 -16.93 11.09
N MET A 139 15.52 -17.94 11.71
CA MET A 139 14.48 -18.75 11.08
C MET A 139 13.13 -18.03 11.12
N PRO A 140 12.36 -18.04 10.01
CA PRO A 140 11.00 -17.53 10.02
C PRO A 140 10.11 -18.41 10.92
N ARG A 141 9.10 -17.77 11.51
CA ARG A 141 7.99 -18.46 12.14
C ARG A 141 6.79 -18.38 11.23
N THR A 142 6.35 -19.54 10.78
CA THR A 142 5.20 -19.71 9.91
C THR A 142 3.91 -19.77 10.73
N TYR A 143 2.91 -19.03 10.30
CA TYR A 143 1.55 -19.09 10.83
C TYR A 143 0.60 -19.48 9.72
N PHE A 144 -0.15 -20.56 9.94
CA PHE A 144 -1.26 -20.97 9.09
C PHE A 144 -2.55 -20.33 9.57
N SER A 145 -3.49 -20.12 8.63
CA SER A 145 -4.88 -19.82 8.96
C SER A 145 -5.48 -20.92 9.82
N GLY A 146 -6.53 -20.59 10.58
CA GLY A 146 -7.28 -21.63 11.26
C GLY A 146 -8.04 -22.46 10.21
N ASP A 147 -7.72 -23.73 10.09
CA ASP A 147 -8.29 -24.65 9.09
C ASP A 147 -9.65 -25.24 9.52
N SER A 148 -10.18 -24.81 10.67
CA SER A 148 -11.40 -25.39 11.23
C SER A 148 -12.65 -24.70 10.69
N LEU A 149 -13.39 -25.41 9.85
CA LEU A 149 -14.78 -25.10 9.56
C LEU A 149 -15.58 -25.19 10.88
N HIS A 150 -16.26 -24.10 11.26
CA HIS A 150 -17.31 -24.19 12.28
C HIS A 150 -18.55 -24.76 11.58
N THR A 151 -18.78 -26.06 11.71
CA THR A 151 -19.97 -26.71 11.18
C THR A 151 -21.09 -26.71 12.22
N ASP A 152 -22.20 -26.05 11.89
CA ASP A 152 -23.54 -26.37 12.44
C ASP A 152 -24.18 -27.57 11.69
N ALA A 153 -23.42 -28.25 10.82
CA ALA A 153 -23.93 -29.27 9.91
C ALA A 153 -23.70 -30.69 10.42
N SER A 154 -24.65 -31.56 10.09
CA SER A 154 -24.80 -32.94 10.56
C SER A 154 -23.77 -33.94 10.04
N ASP A 155 -22.85 -33.55 9.15
CA ASP A 155 -21.91 -34.46 8.48
C ASP A 155 -20.59 -33.75 8.08
N PRO A 156 -19.55 -33.83 8.92
CA PRO A 156 -18.24 -33.19 8.69
C PRO A 156 -17.46 -33.77 7.50
N ASP A 157 -17.57 -35.07 7.26
CA ASP A 157 -16.73 -35.80 6.29
C ASP A 157 -17.08 -35.44 4.83
N ARG A 158 -18.35 -35.05 4.59
CA ARG A 158 -18.81 -34.64 3.26
C ARG A 158 -18.33 -33.24 2.85
N LEU A 159 -18.16 -32.33 3.81
CA LEU A 159 -17.68 -30.97 3.58
C LEU A 159 -16.16 -30.91 3.38
N GLU A 160 -15.39 -31.74 4.10
CA GLU A 160 -13.94 -31.88 3.87
C GLU A 160 -13.61 -32.47 2.48
N ALA A 161 -14.49 -33.34 1.95
CA ALA A 161 -14.37 -33.86 0.59
C ALA A 161 -14.75 -32.83 -0.50
N GLU A 162 -15.69 -31.91 -0.22
CA GLU A 162 -16.10 -30.84 -1.14
C GLU A 162 -15.11 -29.65 -1.14
N TYR A 163 -14.41 -29.41 -0.03
CA TYR A 163 -13.46 -28.30 0.13
C TYR A 163 -12.15 -28.77 0.77
N PRO A 164 -11.26 -29.44 0.00
CA PRO A 164 -9.98 -29.89 0.52
C PRO A 164 -9.15 -28.72 1.03
N THR A 165 -8.35 -28.99 2.07
CA THR A 165 -7.54 -27.98 2.75
C THR A 165 -6.65 -27.24 1.76
N GLU A 166 -6.06 -27.92 0.76
CA GLU A 166 -5.26 -27.29 -0.29
C GLU A 166 -6.04 -26.24 -1.11
N PHE A 167 -7.32 -26.48 -1.37
CA PHE A 167 -8.19 -25.50 -2.04
C PHE A 167 -8.48 -24.31 -1.14
N LEU A 168 -8.83 -24.55 0.14
CA LEU A 168 -9.02 -23.47 1.12
C LEU A 168 -7.75 -22.63 1.32
N ASN A 169 -6.60 -23.28 1.26
CA ASN A 169 -5.28 -22.68 1.40
C ASN A 169 -4.88 -21.84 0.18
N SER A 170 -5.48 -22.11 -0.98
CA SER A 170 -5.29 -21.35 -2.22
C SER A 170 -6.18 -20.10 -2.31
N LEU A 171 -7.20 -19.97 -1.46
CA LEU A 171 -8.12 -18.84 -1.49
C LEU A 171 -7.45 -17.57 -0.95
N SER A 172 -7.14 -16.62 -1.85
CA SER A 172 -6.69 -15.28 -1.48
C SER A 172 -7.80 -14.26 -1.69
N PHE A 173 -8.46 -13.84 -0.60
CA PHE A 173 -9.48 -12.79 -0.65
C PHE A 173 -8.89 -11.42 -0.32
N ASN A 174 -9.34 -10.38 -1.03
CA ASN A 174 -8.99 -9.01 -0.69
C ASN A 174 -9.42 -8.67 0.74
N GLY A 175 -8.46 -8.36 1.62
CA GLY A 175 -8.72 -8.02 3.02
C GLY A 175 -8.70 -9.21 4.00
N CYS A 176 -8.56 -10.45 3.50
CA CYS A 176 -8.27 -11.60 4.34
C CYS A 176 -6.74 -11.79 4.43
N PRO A 177 -6.18 -12.14 5.61
CA PRO A 177 -4.77 -12.52 5.72
C PRO A 177 -4.45 -13.74 4.86
N GLU A 178 -3.21 -13.82 4.37
CA GLU A 178 -2.70 -14.96 3.61
C GLU A 178 -2.89 -16.26 4.42
N HIS A 179 -3.19 -17.36 3.73
CA HIS A 179 -3.34 -18.68 4.34
C HIS A 179 -2.10 -19.06 5.15
N GLN A 180 -0.92 -18.73 4.63
CA GLN A 180 0.35 -18.89 5.30
C GLN A 180 1.05 -17.54 5.38
N ILE A 181 1.55 -17.18 6.56
CA ILE A 181 2.41 -16.01 6.72
C ILE A 181 3.68 -16.36 7.49
N ASP A 182 4.82 -16.04 6.88
CA ASP A 182 6.14 -16.16 7.48
C ASP A 182 6.56 -14.83 8.09
N LEU A 183 6.95 -14.85 9.37
CA LEU A 183 7.39 -13.66 10.10
C LEU A 183 8.71 -13.90 10.82
N LYS A 184 9.51 -12.84 10.97
CA LYS A 184 10.72 -12.81 11.79
C LYS A 184 10.66 -11.65 12.78
N VAL A 185 11.39 -11.78 13.89
CA VAL A 185 11.57 -10.65 14.81
C VAL A 185 12.24 -9.49 14.07
N PHE A 186 11.85 -8.26 14.39
CA PHE A 186 12.20 -7.02 13.71
C PHE A 186 11.58 -6.79 12.33
N ALA A 187 10.85 -7.76 11.76
CA ALA A 187 10.11 -7.51 10.53
C ALA A 187 8.98 -6.49 10.76
N PRO A 188 8.81 -5.50 9.87
CA PRO A 188 7.67 -4.60 9.87
C PRO A 188 6.45 -5.30 9.30
N ILE A 189 5.37 -5.26 10.06
CA ILE A 189 4.06 -5.79 9.68
C ILE A 189 3.03 -4.65 9.68
N MET A 190 1.94 -4.83 8.95
CA MET A 190 0.82 -3.90 8.89
C MET A 190 -0.47 -4.62 9.24
N LEU A 191 -1.30 -4.00 10.08
CA LEU A 191 -2.64 -4.50 10.40
C LEU A 191 -3.58 -4.37 9.20
N LEU A 192 -4.38 -5.41 8.96
CA LEU A 192 -5.35 -5.51 7.86
C LEU A 192 -6.77 -5.11 8.27
N ARG A 193 -7.05 -5.04 9.57
CA ARG A 193 -8.36 -4.69 10.12
C ARG A 193 -8.24 -3.95 11.43
N ASN A 194 -9.33 -3.29 11.82
CA ASN A 194 -9.44 -2.67 13.13
C ASN A 194 -9.58 -3.76 14.20
N LEU A 195 -8.67 -3.75 15.17
CA LEU A 195 -8.74 -4.63 16.34
C LEU A 195 -9.14 -3.84 17.58
N ASN A 196 -8.45 -2.71 17.81
CA ASN A 196 -8.76 -1.81 18.90
C ASN A 196 -8.23 -0.40 18.57
N PRO A 197 -9.07 0.45 17.96
CA PRO A 197 -8.68 1.82 17.58
C PRO A 197 -8.26 2.69 18.76
N SER A 198 -8.82 2.48 19.94
CA SER A 198 -8.52 3.28 21.15
C SER A 198 -7.06 3.18 21.60
N ILE A 199 -6.36 2.12 21.18
CA ILE A 199 -4.95 1.90 21.49
C ILE A 199 -4.05 1.92 20.24
N GLY A 200 -4.57 2.36 19.09
CA GLY A 200 -3.84 2.48 17.84
C GLY A 200 -3.81 1.23 16.97
N LEU A 201 -4.55 0.17 17.29
CA LEU A 201 -4.63 -1.05 16.48
C LEU A 201 -5.74 -0.92 15.42
N CYS A 202 -5.49 -0.06 14.43
CA CYS A 202 -6.36 0.19 13.28
C CYS A 202 -5.82 -0.50 12.02
N ASN A 203 -6.66 -0.64 10.99
CA ASN A 203 -6.23 -1.01 9.65
C ASN A 203 -5.17 -0.01 9.15
N GLY A 204 -4.06 -0.53 8.59
CA GLY A 204 -2.94 0.28 8.12
C GLY A 204 -1.89 0.60 9.19
N THR A 205 -2.15 0.36 10.48
CA THR A 205 -1.14 0.57 11.53
C THR A 205 0.05 -0.35 11.27
N ARG A 206 1.24 0.25 11.14
CA ARG A 206 2.51 -0.45 10.96
C ARG A 206 3.16 -0.71 12.32
N LEU A 207 3.65 -1.94 12.51
CA LEU A 207 4.26 -2.43 13.72
C LEU A 207 5.62 -3.07 13.40
N MET A 208 6.62 -2.85 14.23
CA MET A 208 7.82 -3.69 14.23
C MET A 208 7.58 -4.89 15.13
N VAL A 209 7.79 -6.10 14.64
CA VAL A 209 7.68 -7.32 15.43
C VAL A 209 8.78 -7.36 16.51
N LEU A 210 8.39 -7.50 17.77
CA LEU A 210 9.31 -7.67 18.89
C LEU A 210 9.34 -9.11 19.41
N TYR A 211 8.22 -9.83 19.29
CA TYR A 211 8.11 -11.21 19.74
C TYR A 211 7.04 -11.96 18.95
N LEU A 212 7.35 -13.22 18.63
CA LEU A 212 6.51 -14.14 17.85
C LEU A 212 6.17 -15.37 18.71
N GLY A 213 5.02 -15.34 19.39
CA GLY A 213 4.50 -16.44 20.20
C GLY A 213 3.39 -17.22 19.49
N HIS A 214 3.07 -18.42 19.96
CA HIS A 214 2.06 -19.28 19.32
C HIS A 214 0.68 -18.62 19.16
N TYR A 215 0.26 -17.88 20.18
CA TYR A 215 -1.05 -17.22 20.23
C TYR A 215 -0.99 -15.69 20.27
N VAL A 216 0.22 -15.11 20.18
CA VAL A 216 0.40 -13.67 20.33
C VAL A 216 1.59 -13.16 19.52
N ILE A 217 1.40 -12.06 18.83
CA ILE A 217 2.48 -11.24 18.28
C ILE A 217 2.60 -10.01 19.17
N LYS A 218 3.78 -9.72 19.72
CA LYS A 218 4.05 -8.41 20.32
C LYS A 218 4.79 -7.56 19.32
N GLY A 219 4.35 -6.32 19.15
CA GLY A 219 4.97 -5.37 18.24
C GLY A 219 4.96 -3.95 18.79
N MET A 220 5.84 -3.13 18.25
CA MET A 220 5.93 -1.70 18.55
C MET A 220 5.30 -0.90 17.41
N ILE A 221 4.36 0.00 17.72
CA ILE A 221 3.77 0.90 16.72
C ILE A 221 4.84 1.83 16.19
N MET A 222 4.98 1.91 14.86
CA MET A 222 6.07 2.63 14.20
C MET A 222 5.71 4.07 13.79
N GLY A 223 4.46 4.51 13.97
CA GLY A 223 4.05 5.86 13.57
C GLY A 223 2.69 6.30 14.08
N GLY A 224 2.32 7.54 13.77
CA GLY A 224 1.07 8.16 14.22
C GLY A 224 1.08 8.50 15.72
N THR A 225 -0.11 8.75 16.27
CA THR A 225 -0.31 9.21 17.66
C THR A 225 0.21 8.23 18.71
N PHE A 226 0.28 6.94 18.37
CA PHE A 226 0.69 5.87 19.28
C PHE A 226 2.12 5.38 19.01
N ASN A 227 2.95 6.15 18.30
CA ASN A 227 4.34 5.78 17.99
C ASN A 227 5.13 5.35 19.24
N GLY A 228 5.91 4.27 19.13
CA GLY A 228 6.71 3.69 20.21
C GLY A 228 5.93 2.81 21.20
N LYS A 229 4.58 2.83 21.16
CA LYS A 229 3.78 2.00 22.07
C LYS A 229 3.90 0.52 21.70
N THR A 230 4.24 -0.30 22.69
CA THR A 230 4.22 -1.76 22.54
C THR A 230 2.81 -2.29 22.76
N VAL A 231 2.37 -3.17 21.87
CA VAL A 231 1.03 -3.74 21.82
C VAL A 231 1.11 -5.23 21.52
N ALA A 232 0.10 -5.97 21.96
CA ALA A 232 -0.04 -7.40 21.70
C ALA A 232 -1.24 -7.63 20.79
N ILE A 233 -1.05 -8.46 19.76
CA ILE A 233 -2.09 -8.93 18.87
C ILE A 233 -2.36 -10.39 19.24
N PRO A 234 -3.53 -10.72 19.82
CA PRO A 234 -3.91 -12.10 20.10
C PRO A 234 -4.37 -12.83 18.82
N ARG A 235 -4.17 -14.16 18.78
CA ARG A 235 -4.45 -15.02 17.63
C ARG A 235 -5.85 -15.63 17.70
N ARG A 236 -6.67 -15.37 16.68
CA ARG A 236 -7.62 -16.35 16.10
C ARG A 236 -7.17 -16.68 14.67
N GLN A 237 -6.92 -15.63 13.90
CA GLN A 237 -6.02 -15.57 12.74
C GLN A 237 -5.31 -14.22 12.83
N PHE A 238 -4.01 -14.14 12.53
CA PHE A 238 -3.31 -12.85 12.62
C PHE A 238 -3.69 -11.98 11.42
N PRO A 239 -4.36 -10.83 11.62
CA PRO A 239 -4.79 -9.98 10.51
C PRO A 239 -3.65 -9.03 10.15
N VAL A 240 -2.50 -9.58 9.78
CA VAL A 240 -1.29 -8.81 9.50
C VAL A 240 -0.67 -9.28 8.20
N ARG A 241 0.14 -8.42 7.59
CA ARG A 241 1.00 -8.73 6.44
C ARG A 241 2.33 -8.02 6.60
N LEU A 242 3.38 -8.52 5.95
CA LEU A 242 4.63 -7.78 5.82
C LEU A 242 4.40 -6.44 5.09
N CYS A 243 5.18 -5.43 5.46
CA CYS A 243 5.00 -4.08 4.92
C CYS A 243 6.30 -3.35 4.53
N TYR A 244 7.26 -4.08 3.95
CA TYR A 244 8.35 -3.45 3.20
C TYR A 244 7.87 -2.90 1.85
N ALA A 245 6.92 -3.60 1.25
CA ALA A 245 6.18 -3.20 0.07
C ALA A 245 4.67 -3.16 0.33
N MET A 246 3.98 -2.29 -0.40
CA MET A 246 2.51 -2.25 -0.44
C MET A 246 2.00 -1.90 -1.84
N THR A 247 0.70 -2.09 -2.08
CA THR A 247 0.14 -1.68 -3.36
C THR A 247 0.03 -0.15 -3.42
N ILE A 248 0.06 0.42 -4.62
CA ILE A 248 -0.18 1.85 -4.83
C ILE A 248 -1.50 2.28 -4.17
N ASN A 249 -2.58 1.51 -4.36
CA ASN A 249 -3.88 1.80 -3.77
C ASN A 249 -3.82 1.80 -2.22
N LYS A 250 -3.08 0.87 -1.60
CA LYS A 250 -2.91 0.86 -0.13
C LYS A 250 -2.07 2.03 0.39
N SER A 251 -1.20 2.60 -0.44
CA SER A 251 -0.42 3.79 -0.08
C SER A 251 -1.22 5.11 -0.14
N GLN A 252 -2.45 5.08 -0.67
CA GLN A 252 -3.32 6.26 -0.73
C GLN A 252 -3.56 6.84 0.67
N GLY A 253 -3.55 8.17 0.79
CA GLY A 253 -3.60 8.89 2.06
C GLY A 253 -2.28 8.94 2.85
N GLN A 254 -1.36 7.99 2.68
CA GLN A 254 -0.09 7.95 3.44
C GLN A 254 0.95 8.97 2.94
N THR A 255 1.82 9.44 3.84
CA THR A 255 3.00 10.27 3.52
C THR A 255 4.25 9.51 3.95
N LEU A 256 5.22 9.39 3.06
CA LEU A 256 6.50 8.70 3.28
C LEU A 256 7.66 9.65 2.91
N GLN A 257 8.85 9.40 3.46
CA GLN A 257 10.04 10.19 3.10
C GLN A 257 10.76 9.60 1.89
N ASN A 258 10.92 8.28 1.84
CA ASN A 258 11.51 7.60 0.70
C ASN A 258 10.56 6.53 0.13
N VAL A 259 10.30 6.60 -1.17
CA VAL A 259 9.40 5.68 -1.87
C VAL A 259 10.08 5.16 -3.12
N GLY A 260 10.17 3.83 -3.24
CA GLY A 260 10.49 3.17 -4.51
C GLY A 260 9.22 2.75 -5.22
N VAL A 261 9.01 3.25 -6.42
CA VAL A 261 7.91 2.84 -7.30
C VAL A 261 8.44 1.76 -8.22
N TYR A 262 7.98 0.52 -8.01
CA TYR A 262 8.34 -0.64 -8.82
C TYR A 262 7.22 -0.99 -9.79
N LEU A 263 7.48 -0.80 -11.08
CA LEU A 263 6.55 -1.04 -12.18
C LEU A 263 7.12 -2.11 -13.12
N PRO A 264 7.01 -3.40 -12.77
CA PRO A 264 7.37 -4.49 -13.69
C PRO A 264 6.38 -4.57 -14.86
N LYS A 265 5.17 -4.05 -14.66
CA LYS A 265 4.15 -3.79 -15.68
C LYS A 265 3.61 -2.38 -15.46
N PRO A 266 3.05 -1.73 -16.50
CA PRO A 266 2.40 -0.43 -16.35
C PRO A 266 1.27 -0.45 -15.31
N VAL A 267 0.94 0.73 -14.77
CA VAL A 267 -0.27 0.91 -13.97
C VAL A 267 -1.51 0.59 -14.80
N PHE A 268 -2.56 0.09 -14.15
CA PHE A 268 -3.75 -0.44 -14.84
C PHE A 268 -5.04 0.33 -14.49
N SER A 269 -4.99 1.27 -13.54
CA SER A 269 -6.16 2.04 -13.11
C SER A 269 -5.89 3.54 -13.03
N HIS A 270 -6.99 4.31 -13.09
CA HIS A 270 -6.99 5.77 -12.99
C HIS A 270 -6.19 6.26 -11.79
N GLY A 271 -5.36 7.28 -12.00
CA GLY A 271 -4.73 8.01 -10.90
C GLY A 271 -3.68 7.22 -10.11
N GLN A 272 -3.40 5.95 -10.43
CA GLN A 272 -2.39 5.15 -9.71
C GLN A 272 -1.00 5.80 -9.75
N LEU A 273 -0.54 6.25 -10.91
CA LEU A 273 0.76 6.90 -11.04
C LEU A 273 0.79 8.22 -10.24
N TYR A 274 -0.31 8.97 -10.24
CA TYR A 274 -0.45 10.19 -9.42
C TYR A 274 -0.40 9.88 -7.92
N VAL A 275 -1.09 8.84 -7.47
CA VAL A 275 -1.02 8.38 -6.08
C VAL A 275 0.42 8.02 -5.73
N ALA A 276 1.12 7.26 -6.58
CA ALA A 276 2.50 6.84 -6.35
C ALA A 276 3.46 8.03 -6.17
N VAL A 277 3.44 9.00 -7.09
CA VAL A 277 4.30 10.19 -7.05
C VAL A 277 3.97 11.09 -5.86
N SER A 278 2.70 11.21 -5.49
CA SER A 278 2.25 12.08 -4.39
C SER A 278 2.51 11.53 -2.97
N ARG A 279 3.18 10.37 -2.84
CA ARG A 279 3.51 9.78 -1.54
C ARG A 279 4.68 10.47 -0.83
N VAL A 280 5.56 11.13 -1.58
CA VAL A 280 6.73 11.84 -1.03
C VAL A 280 6.51 13.35 -0.97
N ARG A 281 7.33 14.02 -0.15
CA ARG A 281 7.32 15.49 -0.02
C ARG A 281 8.26 16.18 -1.01
N THR A 282 9.37 15.51 -1.37
CA THR A 282 10.41 16.05 -2.24
C THR A 282 10.72 15.05 -3.36
N PRO A 283 11.17 15.51 -4.54
CA PRO A 283 11.62 14.63 -5.62
C PRO A 283 12.74 13.67 -5.18
N ASP A 284 13.62 14.12 -4.28
CA ASP A 284 14.72 13.31 -3.74
C ASP A 284 14.24 12.07 -2.97
N GLY A 285 13.02 12.09 -2.46
CA GLY A 285 12.39 10.94 -1.82
C GLY A 285 11.90 9.87 -2.78
N LEU A 286 11.78 10.16 -4.08
CA LEU A 286 11.15 9.25 -5.05
C LEU A 286 12.19 8.53 -5.91
N ARG A 287 12.02 7.21 -6.08
CA ARG A 287 12.83 6.39 -6.98
C ARG A 287 11.91 5.53 -7.83
N PHE A 288 12.23 5.36 -9.11
CA PHE A 288 11.49 4.52 -10.03
C PHE A 288 12.35 3.36 -10.50
N LEU A 289 11.76 2.17 -10.58
CA LEU A 289 12.25 1.07 -11.39
C LEU A 289 11.10 0.59 -12.26
N ILE A 290 11.18 0.89 -13.56
CA ILE A 290 10.16 0.57 -14.55
C ILE A 290 10.78 -0.45 -15.50
N LEU A 291 10.05 -1.52 -15.79
CA LEU A 291 10.46 -2.52 -16.77
C LEU A 291 9.54 -2.43 -18.00
N ASN A 292 10.11 -2.68 -19.18
CA ASN A 292 9.36 -2.92 -20.41
C ASN A 292 8.84 -4.37 -20.45
N GLU A 293 8.18 -4.75 -21.55
CA GLU A 293 7.62 -6.11 -21.72
C GLU A 293 8.68 -7.21 -21.70
N ASP A 294 9.92 -6.89 -22.09
CA ASP A 294 11.06 -7.80 -22.08
C ASP A 294 11.75 -7.89 -20.70
N GLY A 295 11.23 -7.20 -19.68
CA GLY A 295 11.82 -7.16 -18.34
C GLY A 295 13.05 -6.26 -18.23
N VAL A 296 13.32 -5.43 -19.25
CA VAL A 296 14.46 -4.50 -19.31
C VAL A 296 14.04 -3.13 -18.76
N PRO A 297 14.94 -2.41 -18.05
CA PRO A 297 14.69 -1.05 -17.60
C PRO A 297 14.18 -0.12 -18.69
N SER A 298 13.12 0.60 -18.36
CA SER A 298 12.54 1.65 -19.16
C SER A 298 12.56 2.98 -18.41
N ASN A 299 12.61 4.08 -19.16
CA ASN A 299 12.45 5.44 -18.64
C ASN A 299 11.01 5.96 -18.78
N CYS A 300 10.11 5.17 -19.36
CA CYS A 300 8.72 5.56 -19.60
C CYS A 300 7.73 4.46 -19.19
N THR A 301 6.54 4.88 -18.79
CA THR A 301 5.41 3.99 -18.48
C THR A 301 4.10 4.65 -18.90
N ARG A 302 3.08 3.84 -19.17
CA ARG A 302 1.75 4.33 -19.53
C ARG A 302 1.07 4.92 -18.30
N ASN A 303 0.62 6.17 -18.40
CA ASN A 303 -0.25 6.80 -17.41
C ASN A 303 -1.72 6.59 -17.81
N ILE A 304 -2.58 6.25 -16.85
CA ILE A 304 -4.02 6.05 -17.09
C ILE A 304 -4.79 7.15 -16.37
N VAL A 305 -5.51 7.94 -17.16
CA VAL A 305 -6.34 9.06 -16.70
C VAL A 305 -7.68 8.97 -17.43
N TYR A 306 -8.76 9.04 -16.67
CA TYR A 306 -10.14 9.01 -17.16
C TYR A 306 -10.60 10.45 -17.09
N GLN A 307 -10.81 11.07 -18.25
CA GLN A 307 -11.15 12.50 -18.33
C GLN A 307 -12.59 12.75 -17.86
N GLU A 308 -13.43 11.72 -17.97
CA GLU A 308 -14.84 11.70 -17.56
C GLU A 308 -14.98 11.96 -16.05
N ALA A 309 -13.99 11.54 -15.25
CA ALA A 309 -13.94 11.82 -13.81
C ALA A 309 -13.77 13.32 -13.48
N PHE A 310 -13.54 14.19 -14.48
CA PHE A 310 -13.32 15.63 -14.28
C PHE A 310 -14.39 16.54 -14.91
N VAL A 311 -15.43 15.97 -15.54
CA VAL A 311 -16.37 16.73 -16.40
C VAL A 311 -17.09 17.84 -15.63
N ASP A 312 -17.49 17.61 -14.38
CA ASP A 312 -18.20 18.60 -13.55
C ASP A 312 -17.29 19.51 -12.70
N LEU A 313 -15.97 19.51 -12.97
CA LEU A 313 -14.98 20.33 -12.26
C LEU A 313 -14.50 21.53 -13.08
N GLN A 314 -15.05 21.73 -14.27
CA GLN A 314 -14.81 22.94 -15.05
C GLN A 314 -15.59 24.09 -14.40
N THR A 315 -14.85 25.04 -13.83
CA THR A 315 -15.41 26.34 -13.45
C THR A 315 -16.03 26.99 -14.70
N PRO A 316 -17.18 27.68 -14.60
CA PRO A 316 -17.59 28.58 -15.66
C PRO A 316 -16.42 29.56 -15.89
N SER A 317 -16.00 29.69 -17.14
CA SER A 317 -14.94 30.61 -17.55
C SER A 317 -15.27 32.00 -17.01
N SER A 318 -14.44 32.49 -16.08
CA SER A 318 -14.35 33.90 -15.70
C SER A 318 -13.63 34.69 -16.77
#